data_AF-A0A9Q4T1J7-F1
#
_entry.id   AF-A0A9Q4T1J7-F1
#
_cell.length_a   1.000
_cell.length_b   1.000
_cell.length_c   1.000
_cell.angle_alpha   90.00
_cell.angle_beta   90.00
_cell.angle_gamma   90.00
#
_symmetry.space_group_name_H-M   'P 1'
#
loop_
_entity.id
_entity.type
_entity.pdbx_description
1 polymer ?
#
loop_
_entity_poly.entity_id
_entity_poly.type
_entity_poly.pdbx_seq_one_letter_code
_entity_poly.pdbx_strand_id
1 'polypeptide(L)'
;MPYSELYMSSTYFHSSLLAATLFSVTLTAPAFASENTQNTPQTITTKKPQPAENTFSEKNEESYWGKFKRNLTQTWDNDQYNYYLPVWTWHNRFTYDKEKTNRYNETPWGFGMGKYRYDNEGDWHGLYAMAFMDSNNRVQPIMGYGFEKMWYPGGDREGFRMGAGFTLSVTARHEYNYIPMPLPLPLVSVGYGHLSLQATYVPGTYNNGNVLFAWLRWQ
;
A
#
# COMPACT_ATOMS: atom_id res chain seq x y z
N MET A 1 -68.89 24.68 -8.85
CA MET A 1 -68.07 25.66 -9.60
C MET A 1 -66.68 25.68 -8.98
N PRO A 2 -65.62 25.58 -9.79
CA PRO A 2 -64.25 25.25 -9.36
C PRO A 2 -63.30 26.47 -9.39
N TYR A 3 -62.14 26.40 -8.74
CA TYR A 3 -60.86 27.12 -8.99
C TYR A 3 -59.90 26.69 -7.85
N SER A 4 -58.63 26.33 -7.99
CA SER A 4 -57.71 26.06 -9.11
C SER A 4 -56.42 25.48 -8.50
N GLU A 5 -55.76 24.59 -9.22
CA GLU A 5 -54.41 24.08 -8.93
C GLU A 5 -53.37 25.20 -8.86
N LEU A 6 -52.32 25.00 -8.06
CA LEU A 6 -51.05 25.70 -8.23
C LEU A 6 -49.90 24.72 -7.94
N TYR A 7 -49.43 24.13 -9.05
CA TYR A 7 -48.09 23.59 -9.19
C TYR A 7 -47.06 24.71 -8.94
N MET A 8 -46.09 24.45 -8.07
CA MET A 8 -44.79 25.13 -8.15
C MET A 8 -43.69 24.08 -8.18
N SER A 9 -43.28 23.80 -9.41
CA SER A 9 -41.95 23.30 -9.75
C SER A 9 -40.90 24.33 -9.30
N SER A 10 -39.87 23.89 -8.57
CA SER A 10 -38.58 24.57 -8.61
C SER A 10 -37.44 23.58 -8.35
N THR A 11 -36.93 23.13 -9.49
CA THR A 11 -35.58 22.66 -9.77
C THR A 11 -34.48 23.49 -9.10
N TYR A 12 -33.61 22.85 -8.31
CA TYR A 12 -32.19 23.21 -8.21
C TYR A 12 -31.34 21.95 -7.98
N PHE A 13 -31.16 21.16 -9.04
CA PHE A 13 -29.99 20.29 -9.18
C PHE A 13 -28.78 21.20 -9.42
N HIS A 14 -27.92 21.38 -8.42
CA HIS A 14 -26.58 21.92 -8.66
C HIS A 14 -25.62 20.77 -8.93
N SER A 15 -25.35 20.54 -10.21
CA SER A 15 -24.22 19.75 -10.70
C SER A 15 -22.93 20.54 -10.46
N SER A 16 -22.27 20.34 -9.32
CA SER A 16 -20.93 20.91 -9.09
C SER A 16 -19.86 19.96 -9.63
N LEU A 17 -19.34 20.34 -10.79
CA LEU A 17 -18.04 20.03 -11.40
C LEU A 17 -17.33 18.74 -10.95
N LEU A 18 -17.28 17.78 -11.88
CA LEU A 18 -16.23 16.77 -11.98
C LEU A 18 -14.85 17.46 -11.99
N ALA A 19 -14.06 17.23 -10.95
CA ALA A 19 -12.61 17.38 -11.00
C ALA A 19 -11.99 15.97 -11.04
N ALA A 20 -11.97 15.36 -12.22
CA ALA A 20 -11.22 14.14 -12.47
C ALA A 20 -9.75 14.52 -12.68
N THR A 21 -8.98 14.65 -11.60
CA THR A 21 -7.53 14.83 -11.69
C THR A 21 -6.87 13.45 -11.85
N LEU A 22 -6.60 13.08 -13.10
CA LEU A 22 -5.66 12.01 -13.43
C LEU A 22 -4.26 12.46 -12.99
N PHE A 23 -3.76 11.89 -11.90
CA PHE A 23 -2.36 12.06 -11.50
C PHE A 23 -1.51 11.00 -12.19
N SER A 24 -0.75 11.43 -13.20
CA SER A 24 0.38 10.66 -13.73
C SER A 24 1.49 10.67 -12.68
N VAL A 25 1.63 9.57 -11.92
CA VAL A 25 2.77 9.39 -11.03
C VAL A 25 3.95 8.88 -11.86
N THR A 26 4.86 9.78 -12.21
CA THR A 26 6.20 9.41 -12.71
C THR A 26 7.00 8.86 -11.53
N LEU A 27 7.24 7.55 -11.54
CA LEU A 27 8.06 6.86 -10.55
C LEU A 27 9.55 7.15 -10.84
N THR A 28 10.16 8.13 -10.19
CA THR A 28 11.61 8.33 -10.20
C THR A 28 12.22 7.69 -8.96
N ALA A 29 12.87 6.54 -9.13
CA ALA A 29 13.65 5.89 -8.09
C ALA A 29 15.15 6.17 -8.31
N PRO A 30 15.85 6.77 -7.34
CA PRO A 30 17.28 6.53 -7.21
C PRO A 30 17.58 6.04 -5.79
N ALA A 31 18.00 4.78 -5.66
CA ALA A 31 18.90 4.32 -4.60
C ALA A 31 19.18 2.81 -4.79
N PHE A 32 20.10 2.47 -5.69
CA PHE A 32 20.83 1.21 -5.59
C PHE A 32 22.25 1.55 -5.17
N ALA A 33 22.58 1.26 -3.91
CA ALA A 33 23.93 1.30 -3.41
C ALA A 33 24.69 0.10 -3.99
N SER A 34 25.86 0.38 -4.56
CA SER A 34 26.82 -0.57 -5.12
C SER A 34 27.48 -1.36 -3.98
N GLU A 35 27.49 -2.69 -4.07
CA GLU A 35 28.25 -3.55 -3.16
C GLU A 35 29.49 -4.10 -3.86
N ASN A 36 30.63 -3.83 -3.22
CA ASN A 36 32.00 -4.00 -3.68
C ASN A 36 32.48 -5.41 -3.36
N THR A 37 32.66 -6.28 -4.36
CA THR A 37 33.21 -7.63 -4.12
C THR A 37 34.73 -7.61 -4.17
N GLN A 38 35.38 -7.79 -3.02
CA GLN A 38 36.82 -8.01 -2.91
C GLN A 38 37.19 -9.39 -3.46
N ASN A 39 38.03 -9.42 -4.50
CA ASN A 39 38.63 -10.64 -5.04
C ASN A 39 39.90 -11.00 -4.26
N THR A 40 39.98 -12.24 -3.75
CA THR A 40 41.24 -12.87 -3.29
C THR A 40 41.70 -13.87 -4.37
N PRO A 41 42.98 -13.87 -4.81
CA PRO A 41 43.42 -14.74 -5.91
C PRO A 41 43.77 -16.14 -5.42
N GLN A 42 43.17 -17.17 -6.02
CA GLN A 42 43.68 -18.54 -5.93
C GLN A 42 44.44 -18.92 -7.20
N THR A 43 45.61 -19.52 -6.97
CA THR A 43 46.61 -20.02 -7.93
C THR A 43 46.04 -21.09 -8.87
N ILE A 44 46.29 -20.98 -10.18
CA ILE A 44 45.92 -21.99 -11.18
C ILE A 44 47.17 -22.62 -11.79
N THR A 45 47.28 -23.94 -11.63
CA THR A 45 48.24 -24.83 -12.32
C THR A 45 47.78 -25.09 -13.76
N THR A 46 48.72 -25.02 -14.70
CA THR A 46 48.54 -25.09 -16.15
C THR A 46 48.06 -26.45 -16.67
N LYS A 47 46.97 -26.49 -17.44
CA LYS A 47 46.68 -27.55 -18.44
C LYS A 47 46.12 -26.96 -19.75
N LYS A 48 46.50 -27.64 -20.84
CA LYS A 48 46.50 -27.31 -22.28
C LYS A 48 45.11 -26.96 -22.89
N PRO A 49 45.01 -26.13 -23.95
CA PRO A 49 43.76 -25.51 -24.37
C PRO A 49 42.86 -26.42 -25.23
N GLN A 50 41.58 -26.44 -24.89
CA GLN A 50 40.45 -27.00 -25.65
C GLN A 50 39.62 -25.80 -26.18
N PRO A 51 38.94 -25.89 -27.35
CA PRO A 51 38.35 -24.73 -28.00
C PRO A 51 37.30 -24.10 -27.10
N ALA A 52 37.44 -22.80 -26.85
CA ALA A 52 36.53 -22.02 -26.03
C ALA A 52 35.17 -21.90 -26.73
N GLU A 53 34.20 -22.68 -26.26
CA GLU A 53 32.79 -22.35 -26.44
C GLU A 53 32.52 -21.15 -25.53
N ASN A 54 32.60 -19.95 -26.11
CA ASN A 54 32.26 -18.70 -25.45
C ASN A 54 30.76 -18.69 -25.18
N THR A 55 30.35 -19.41 -24.12
CA THR A 55 29.05 -19.23 -23.52
C THR A 55 29.12 -17.91 -22.77
N PHE A 56 28.86 -16.81 -23.48
CA PHE A 56 28.49 -15.56 -22.85
C PHE A 56 27.25 -15.89 -22.01
N SER A 57 27.45 -16.08 -20.71
CA SER A 57 26.37 -16.05 -19.73
C SER A 57 25.83 -14.62 -19.76
N GLU A 58 24.91 -14.34 -20.68
CA GLU A 58 24.01 -13.21 -20.59
C GLU A 58 23.29 -13.32 -19.25
N LYS A 59 23.80 -12.59 -18.24
CA LYS A 59 23.01 -12.28 -17.06
C LYS A 59 21.84 -11.45 -17.56
N ASN A 60 20.76 -12.11 -17.95
CA ASN A 60 19.49 -11.44 -18.20
C ASN A 60 19.02 -10.86 -16.88
N GLU A 61 19.39 -9.60 -16.63
CA GLU A 61 18.90 -8.84 -15.49
C GLU A 61 17.37 -8.81 -15.59
N GLU A 62 16.72 -9.38 -14.58
CA GLU A 62 15.27 -9.47 -14.57
C GLU A 62 14.66 -8.06 -14.57
N SER A 63 13.75 -7.80 -15.51
CA SER A 63 12.99 -6.55 -15.54
C SER A 63 12.23 -6.33 -14.22
N TYR A 64 12.10 -5.07 -13.79
CA TYR A 64 11.29 -4.68 -12.62
C TYR A 64 9.86 -5.23 -12.66
N TRP A 65 9.26 -5.32 -13.85
CA TRP A 65 7.94 -5.94 -14.01
C TRP A 65 7.95 -7.45 -13.78
N GLY A 66 9.02 -8.13 -14.19
CA GLY A 66 9.26 -9.54 -13.87
C GLY A 66 9.34 -9.74 -12.36
N LYS A 67 10.18 -8.95 -11.68
CA LYS A 67 10.33 -8.99 -10.22
C LYS A 67 9.02 -8.74 -9.50
N PHE A 68 8.24 -7.75 -9.94
CA PHE A 68 6.92 -7.46 -9.37
C PHE A 68 5.95 -8.64 -9.53
N LYS A 69 5.80 -9.18 -10.74
CA LYS A 69 4.91 -10.33 -10.99
C LYS A 69 5.32 -11.54 -10.16
N ARG A 70 6.62 -11.87 -10.12
CA ARG A 70 7.12 -12.97 -9.28
C ARG A 70 6.76 -12.72 -7.82
N ASN A 71 7.01 -11.51 -7.31
CA ASN A 71 6.73 -11.20 -5.92
C ASN A 71 5.25 -11.32 -5.58
N LEU A 72 4.39 -10.89 -6.49
CA LEU A 72 2.94 -11.01 -6.37
C LEU A 72 2.51 -12.48 -6.33
N THR A 73 2.94 -13.28 -7.31
CA THR A 73 2.64 -14.72 -7.41
C THR A 73 3.11 -15.48 -6.17
N GLN A 74 4.36 -15.28 -5.74
CA GLN A 74 4.89 -15.93 -4.53
C GLN A 74 4.10 -15.56 -3.27
N THR A 75 3.55 -14.35 -3.20
CA THR A 75 2.72 -13.93 -2.06
C THR A 75 1.33 -14.57 -2.13
N TRP A 76 0.77 -14.69 -3.33
CA TRP A 76 -0.51 -15.35 -3.56
C TRP A 76 -0.45 -16.86 -3.24
N ASP A 77 0.65 -17.52 -3.59
CA ASP A 77 0.85 -18.95 -3.38
C ASP A 77 1.26 -19.31 -1.95
N ASN A 78 1.50 -18.31 -1.08
CA ASN A 78 1.85 -18.56 0.32
C ASN A 78 0.62 -18.99 1.15
N ASP A 79 0.85 -19.83 2.16
CA ASP A 79 -0.21 -20.36 3.05
C ASP A 79 -0.31 -19.62 4.40
N GLN A 80 0.44 -18.54 4.60
CA GLN A 80 0.39 -17.70 5.78
C GLN A 80 -0.59 -16.54 5.60
N TYR A 81 -1.32 -16.23 6.66
CA TYR A 81 -2.40 -15.24 6.63
C TYR A 81 -2.16 -14.12 7.63
N ASN A 82 -2.52 -12.89 7.24
CA ASN A 82 -2.66 -11.77 8.15
C ASN A 82 -4.13 -11.46 8.39
N TYR A 83 -4.44 -11.05 9.61
CA TYR A 83 -5.68 -10.38 9.95
C TYR A 83 -5.41 -8.91 10.21
N TYR A 84 -6.29 -8.07 9.70
CA TYR A 84 -6.17 -6.62 9.75
C TYR A 84 -7.34 -6.05 10.54
N LEU A 85 -7.04 -5.31 11.60
CA LEU A 85 -8.02 -4.61 12.40
C LEU A 85 -7.74 -3.11 12.29
N PRO A 86 -8.49 -2.38 11.45
CA PRO A 86 -8.53 -0.92 11.46
C PRO A 86 -8.80 -0.40 12.89
N VAL A 87 -7.90 0.44 13.41
CA VAL A 87 -8.00 0.94 14.80
C VAL A 87 -8.01 2.44 14.91
N TRP A 88 -7.39 3.17 13.98
CA TRP A 88 -7.24 4.61 14.13
C TRP A 88 -7.15 5.33 12.79
N THR A 89 -7.91 6.42 12.68
CA THR A 89 -7.82 7.38 11.59
C THR A 89 -7.56 8.75 12.18
N TRP A 90 -6.52 9.44 11.71
CA TRP A 90 -6.21 10.81 12.11
C TRP A 90 -6.22 11.74 10.90
N HIS A 91 -6.96 12.84 11.00
CA HIS A 91 -7.01 13.88 9.97
C HIS A 91 -6.03 15.01 10.34
N ASN A 92 -5.17 15.42 9.41
CA ASN A 92 -4.20 16.49 9.67
C ASN A 92 -4.89 17.85 9.84
N ARG A 93 -5.06 18.26 11.10
CA ARG A 93 -5.87 19.42 11.54
C ARG A 93 -5.31 20.79 11.10
N PHE A 94 -4.10 20.87 10.54
CA PHE A 94 -3.57 22.10 9.93
C PHE A 94 -4.15 22.40 8.54
N THR A 95 -4.84 21.44 7.92
CA THR A 95 -5.41 21.56 6.57
C THR A 95 -6.95 21.57 6.54
N TYR A 96 -7.58 21.78 7.71
CA TYR A 96 -9.04 21.77 7.90
C TYR A 96 -9.52 22.91 8.79
N ASP A 97 -10.71 23.43 8.51
CA ASP A 97 -11.45 24.29 9.45
C ASP A 97 -11.93 23.48 10.67
N LYS A 98 -11.84 24.09 11.86
CA LYS A 98 -12.11 23.46 13.17
C LYS A 98 -13.51 22.83 13.31
N GLU A 99 -14.50 23.27 12.52
CA GLU A 99 -15.88 22.75 12.59
C GLU A 99 -16.07 21.38 11.92
N LYS A 100 -15.18 20.97 11.00
CA LYS A 100 -15.29 19.67 10.30
C LYS A 100 -14.59 18.51 11.02
N THR A 101 -13.47 18.76 11.70
CA THR A 101 -12.67 17.72 12.37
C THR A 101 -13.36 17.10 13.59
N ASN A 102 -14.30 17.81 14.23
CA ASN A 102 -15.07 17.27 15.36
C ASN A 102 -16.21 16.32 14.97
N ARG A 103 -16.50 16.13 13.67
CA ARG A 103 -17.59 15.25 13.19
C ARG A 103 -17.11 13.95 12.54
N TYR A 104 -15.82 13.79 12.27
CA TYR A 104 -15.32 12.61 11.56
C TYR A 104 -15.11 11.43 12.51
N ASN A 105 -15.51 10.25 12.05
CA ASN A 105 -15.22 9.00 12.72
C ASN A 105 -13.70 8.73 12.67
N GLU A 106 -13.01 8.90 13.79
CA GLU A 106 -11.59 8.58 13.96
C GLU A 106 -11.36 7.12 14.40
N THR A 107 -12.46 6.36 14.56
CA THR A 107 -12.49 4.93 14.89
C THR A 107 -13.10 4.13 13.74
N PRO A 108 -12.34 3.86 12.67
CA PRO A 108 -12.83 3.16 11.48
C PRO A 108 -13.10 1.69 11.84
N TRP A 109 -14.29 1.35 12.33
CA TRP A 109 -14.62 -0.05 12.59
C TRP A 109 -14.60 -0.83 11.29
N GLY A 110 -13.82 -1.91 11.26
CA GLY A 110 -13.62 -2.70 10.05
C GLY A 110 -12.84 -3.97 10.35
N PHE A 111 -12.60 -4.72 9.29
CA PHE A 111 -11.81 -5.92 9.34
C PHE A 111 -11.22 -6.19 7.96
N GLY A 112 -10.11 -6.91 7.94
CA GLY A 112 -9.62 -7.52 6.72
C GLY A 112 -8.77 -8.74 6.98
N MET A 113 -8.44 -9.38 5.88
CA MET A 113 -7.58 -10.54 5.86
C MET A 113 -6.73 -10.51 4.60
N GLY A 114 -5.65 -11.27 4.63
CA GLY A 114 -4.74 -11.31 3.51
C GLY A 114 -3.74 -12.43 3.61
N LYS A 115 -3.01 -12.66 2.53
CA LYS A 115 -1.84 -13.53 2.52
C LYS A 115 -0.58 -12.70 2.71
N TYR A 116 0.42 -13.28 3.32
CA TYR A 116 1.72 -12.62 3.43
C TYR A 116 2.86 -13.58 3.33
N ARG A 117 4.04 -13.01 3.12
CA ARG A 117 5.30 -13.72 3.25
C ARG A 117 6.39 -12.74 3.60
N TYR A 118 7.49 -13.29 4.05
CA TYR A 118 8.76 -12.60 4.03
C TYR A 118 9.65 -13.18 2.94
N ASP A 119 10.41 -12.34 2.25
CA ASP A 119 11.39 -12.81 1.27
C ASP A 119 12.72 -13.21 1.92
N ASN A 120 13.69 -13.59 1.08
CA ASN A 120 15.02 -14.01 1.50
C ASN A 120 15.85 -12.88 2.10
N GLU A 121 15.51 -11.62 1.81
CA GLU A 121 16.13 -10.42 2.37
C GLU A 121 15.48 -10.03 3.72
N GLY A 122 14.40 -10.73 4.09
CA GLY A 122 13.63 -10.46 5.29
C GLY A 122 12.58 -9.36 5.11
N ASP A 123 12.35 -8.89 3.89
CA ASP A 123 11.37 -7.85 3.58
C ASP A 123 9.96 -8.44 3.53
N TRP A 124 8.96 -7.65 3.92
CA TRP A 124 7.58 -8.10 4.04
C TRP A 124 6.81 -7.86 2.73
N HIS A 125 6.03 -8.86 2.34
CA HIS A 125 5.09 -8.79 1.23
C HIS A 125 3.70 -9.20 1.70
N GLY A 126 2.66 -8.49 1.25
CA GLY A 126 1.28 -8.83 1.60
C GLY A 126 0.31 -8.60 0.47
N LEU A 127 -0.68 -9.48 0.36
CA LEU A 127 -1.89 -9.29 -0.42
C LEU A 127 -3.05 -9.22 0.55
N TYR A 128 -3.78 -8.12 0.55
CA TYR A 128 -4.81 -7.87 1.56
C TYR A 128 -6.12 -7.43 0.92
N ALA A 129 -7.20 -7.69 1.64
CA ALA A 129 -8.49 -7.07 1.45
C ALA A 129 -9.05 -6.66 2.82
N MET A 130 -9.50 -5.42 2.94
CA MET A 130 -10.15 -4.87 4.12
C MET A 130 -11.46 -4.21 3.72
N ALA A 131 -12.42 -4.18 4.65
CA ALA A 131 -13.58 -3.32 4.58
C ALA A 131 -13.72 -2.59 5.92
N PHE A 132 -13.89 -1.28 5.87
CA PHE A 132 -14.00 -0.44 7.06
C PHE A 132 -15.03 0.66 6.86
N MET A 133 -15.55 1.19 7.96
CA MET A 133 -16.40 2.37 7.94
C MET A 133 -15.55 3.62 7.69
N ASP A 134 -15.90 4.37 6.65
CA ASP A 134 -15.27 5.65 6.34
C ASP A 134 -15.77 6.78 7.26
N SER A 135 -15.33 8.01 7.00
CA SER A 135 -15.70 9.17 7.82
C SER A 135 -17.20 9.50 7.83
N ASN A 136 -17.97 8.97 6.88
CA ASN A 136 -19.43 9.11 6.77
C ASN A 136 -20.20 7.87 7.25
N ASN A 137 -19.51 6.92 7.92
CA ASN A 137 -20.07 5.62 8.33
C ASN A 137 -20.61 4.81 7.15
N ARG A 138 -19.96 4.91 5.98
CA ARG A 138 -20.22 4.05 4.82
C ARG A 138 -19.12 3.03 4.69
N VAL A 139 -19.47 1.82 4.23
CA VAL A 139 -18.49 0.76 3.99
C VAL A 139 -17.60 1.17 2.82
N GLN A 140 -16.29 1.20 3.09
CA GLN A 140 -15.22 1.40 2.12
C GLN A 140 -14.37 0.11 2.03
N PRO A 141 -14.46 -0.64 0.93
CA PRO A 141 -13.51 -1.72 0.66
C PRO A 141 -12.17 -1.16 0.15
N ILE A 142 -11.09 -1.85 0.50
CA ILE A 142 -9.76 -1.67 -0.08
C ILE A 142 -9.11 -3.03 -0.25
N MET A 143 -8.41 -3.23 -1.36
CA MET A 143 -7.57 -4.41 -1.54
C MET A 143 -6.30 -4.01 -2.29
N GLY A 144 -5.22 -4.73 -2.05
CA GLY A 144 -3.96 -4.37 -2.68
C GLY A 144 -2.81 -5.30 -2.38
N TYR A 145 -1.68 -4.95 -2.98
CA TYR A 145 -0.37 -5.51 -2.70
C TYR A 145 0.42 -4.51 -1.85
N GLY A 146 1.11 -5.00 -0.82
CA GLY A 146 1.98 -4.21 0.05
C GLY A 146 3.40 -4.78 0.05
N PHE A 147 4.38 -3.88 0.11
CA PHE A 147 5.79 -4.18 0.31
C PHE A 147 6.35 -3.28 1.40
N GLU A 148 7.09 -3.85 2.34
CA GLU A 148 7.86 -3.09 3.33
C GLU A 148 9.28 -3.65 3.40
N LYS A 149 10.27 -2.76 3.28
CA LYS A 149 11.61 -3.06 3.72
C LYS A 149 11.60 -3.16 5.24
N MET A 150 12.18 -4.23 5.78
CA MET A 150 12.12 -4.52 7.22
C MET A 150 13.48 -4.36 7.88
N TRP A 151 13.49 -3.80 9.09
CA TRP A 151 14.66 -3.71 9.96
C TRP A 151 14.38 -4.42 11.29
N TYR A 152 15.39 -5.14 11.77
CA TYR A 152 15.33 -5.98 12.97
C TYR A 152 16.44 -5.55 13.95
N PRO A 153 16.25 -4.50 14.76
CA PRO A 153 17.29 -4.00 15.67
C PRO A 153 17.83 -5.05 16.66
N GLY A 154 16.99 -6.01 17.05
CA GLY A 154 17.38 -7.12 17.93
C GLY A 154 18.02 -8.32 17.21
N GLY A 155 18.16 -8.27 15.89
CA GLY A 155 18.66 -9.36 15.05
C GLY A 155 17.68 -10.52 14.84
N ASP A 156 16.56 -10.53 15.56
CA ASP A 156 15.53 -11.57 15.49
C ASP A 156 14.21 -11.01 14.92
N ARG A 157 13.54 -11.84 14.12
CA ARG A 157 12.26 -11.55 13.46
C ARG A 157 11.07 -11.62 14.41
N GLU A 158 11.17 -12.48 15.42
CA GLU A 158 10.15 -12.60 16.47
C GLU A 158 10.23 -11.44 17.47
N GLY A 159 11.38 -10.77 17.54
CA GLY A 159 11.59 -9.57 18.35
C GLY A 159 11.01 -8.29 17.77
N PHE A 160 11.58 -7.17 18.19
CA PHE A 160 11.19 -5.84 17.70
C PHE A 160 11.56 -5.66 16.23
N ARG A 161 10.59 -5.22 15.43
CA ARG A 161 10.75 -4.94 14.01
C ARG A 161 10.13 -3.59 13.64
N MET A 162 10.72 -2.94 12.65
CA MET A 162 10.15 -1.77 12.01
C MET A 162 10.23 -1.92 10.50
N GLY A 163 9.29 -1.32 9.78
CA GLY A 163 9.21 -1.44 8.33
C GLY A 163 8.77 -0.14 7.67
N ALA A 164 9.18 0.03 6.42
CA ALA A 164 8.75 1.14 5.57
C ALA A 164 8.70 0.70 4.11
N GLY A 165 7.70 1.18 3.38
CA GLY A 165 7.55 0.85 1.96
C GLY A 165 6.29 1.45 1.37
N PHE A 166 5.56 0.66 0.60
CA PHE A 166 4.39 1.14 -0.15
C PHE A 166 3.33 0.06 -0.33
N THR A 167 2.12 0.51 -0.65
CA THR A 167 1.06 -0.35 -1.17
C THR A 167 0.56 0.16 -2.50
N LEU A 168 0.26 -0.76 -3.41
CA LEU A 168 -0.51 -0.52 -4.62
C LEU A 168 -1.90 -1.12 -4.38
N SER A 169 -2.87 -0.25 -4.17
CA SER A 169 -4.22 -0.66 -3.77
C SER A 169 -5.28 -0.13 -4.70
N VAL A 170 -6.46 -0.73 -4.61
CA VAL A 170 -7.68 -0.26 -5.23
C VAL A 170 -8.72 -0.15 -4.12
N THR A 171 -9.41 0.97 -4.06
CA THR A 171 -10.51 1.22 -3.13
C THR A 171 -11.74 1.67 -3.89
N ALA A 172 -12.90 1.60 -3.24
CA ALA A 172 -14.14 2.13 -3.77
C ALA A 172 -14.88 2.85 -2.65
N ARG A 173 -15.49 4.01 -2.96
CA ARG A 173 -16.25 4.79 -1.96
C ARG A 173 -17.65 5.10 -2.46
N HIS A 174 -18.56 5.30 -1.52
CA HIS A 174 -19.96 5.57 -1.81
C HIS A 174 -20.14 6.85 -2.63
N GLU A 175 -19.37 7.90 -2.33
CA GLU A 175 -19.40 9.21 -2.98
C GLU A 175 -19.05 9.16 -4.48
N TYR A 176 -18.35 8.11 -4.90
CA TYR A 176 -17.96 7.88 -6.30
C TYR A 176 -18.71 6.70 -6.93
N ASN A 177 -19.91 6.40 -6.43
CA ASN A 177 -20.74 5.27 -6.90
C ASN A 177 -20.00 3.93 -6.89
N TYR A 178 -19.04 3.74 -5.97
CA TYR A 178 -18.18 2.57 -5.88
C TYR A 178 -17.36 2.26 -7.14
N ILE A 179 -17.06 3.26 -7.98
CA ILE A 179 -16.10 3.11 -9.07
C ILE A 179 -14.72 2.80 -8.45
N PRO A 180 -14.03 1.72 -8.89
CA PRO A 180 -12.71 1.37 -8.37
C PRO A 180 -11.67 2.44 -8.67
N MET A 181 -10.97 2.92 -7.63
CA MET A 181 -9.95 3.95 -7.72
C MET A 181 -8.59 3.39 -7.33
N PRO A 182 -7.54 3.54 -8.16
CA PRO A 182 -6.19 3.18 -7.78
C PRO A 182 -5.68 4.11 -6.68
N LEU A 183 -4.97 3.55 -5.72
CA LEU A 183 -4.51 4.26 -4.54
C LEU A 183 -3.11 3.74 -4.12
N PRO A 184 -2.03 4.23 -4.76
CA PRO A 184 -0.68 3.97 -4.31
C PRO A 184 -0.38 4.81 -3.07
N LEU A 185 0.09 4.19 -1.99
CA LEU A 185 0.33 4.89 -0.72
C LEU A 185 1.62 4.43 -0.04
N PRO A 186 2.27 5.28 0.77
CA PRO A 186 3.35 4.85 1.64
C PRO A 186 2.83 3.91 2.74
N LEU A 187 3.67 2.98 3.19
CA LEU A 187 3.43 2.14 4.35
C LEU A 187 4.56 2.31 5.37
N VAL A 188 4.20 2.30 6.65
CA VAL A 188 5.12 2.17 7.77
C VAL A 188 4.58 1.17 8.77
N SER A 189 5.46 0.44 9.44
CA SER A 189 5.05 -0.50 10.48
C SER A 189 6.05 -0.57 11.63
N VAL A 190 5.53 -0.93 12.81
CA VAL A 190 6.31 -1.37 13.97
C VAL A 190 5.64 -2.62 14.53
N GLY A 191 6.42 -3.58 15.00
CA GLY A 191 5.87 -4.85 15.46
C GLY A 191 6.75 -5.60 16.43
N TYR A 192 6.14 -6.60 17.06
CA TYR A 192 6.78 -7.53 17.99
C TYR A 192 5.98 -8.84 18.01
N GLY A 193 6.66 -9.99 17.94
CA GLY A 193 6.00 -11.30 17.90
C GLY A 193 5.11 -11.43 16.68
N HIS A 194 3.82 -11.74 16.86
CA HIS A 194 2.86 -11.83 15.75
C HIS A 194 2.08 -10.53 15.50
N LEU A 195 2.21 -9.55 16.38
CA LEU A 195 1.47 -8.30 16.31
C LEU A 195 2.30 -7.19 15.65
N SER A 196 1.68 -6.40 14.79
CA SER A 196 2.28 -5.19 14.24
C SER A 196 1.24 -4.07 14.15
N LEU A 197 1.64 -2.85 14.48
CA LEU A 197 0.89 -1.65 14.11
C LEU A 197 1.42 -1.17 12.77
N GLN A 198 0.55 -1.10 11.77
CA GLN A 198 0.88 -0.64 10.43
C GLN A 198 0.01 0.57 10.09
N ALA A 199 0.56 1.51 9.35
CA ALA A 199 -0.13 2.72 8.95
C ALA A 199 0.22 3.15 7.54
N THR A 200 -0.70 3.89 6.94
CA THR A 200 -0.54 4.55 5.65
C THR A 200 -0.95 6.01 5.77
N TYR A 201 -0.40 6.86 4.90
CA TYR A 201 -0.79 8.26 4.81
C TYR A 201 -1.40 8.52 3.43
N VAL A 202 -2.67 8.95 3.43
CA VAL A 202 -3.39 9.35 2.22
C VAL A 202 -3.14 10.84 1.98
N PRO A 203 -2.29 11.21 1.00
CA PRO A 203 -2.06 12.60 0.67
C PRO A 203 -3.35 13.22 0.11
N GLY A 204 -3.51 14.52 0.33
CA GLY A 204 -4.70 15.22 -0.13
C GLY A 204 -4.55 16.73 -0.15
N THR A 205 -5.58 17.41 -0.65
CA THR A 205 -5.67 18.87 -0.71
C THR A 205 -6.38 19.43 0.51
N TYR A 206 -6.41 20.76 0.66
CA TYR A 206 -7.12 21.44 1.75
C TYR A 206 -8.60 20.98 1.78
N ASN A 207 -9.08 20.54 2.95
CA ASN A 207 -10.38 19.92 3.18
C ASN A 207 -10.64 18.53 2.52
N ASN A 208 -9.69 17.92 1.80
CA ASN A 208 -9.84 16.61 1.15
C ASN A 208 -8.57 15.76 1.29
N GLY A 209 -8.52 14.84 2.26
CA GLY A 209 -7.39 13.93 2.49
C GLY A 209 -6.46 14.39 3.62
N ASN A 210 -5.15 14.11 3.52
CA ASN A 210 -4.20 14.24 4.63
C ASN A 210 -4.59 13.42 5.86
N VAL A 211 -4.78 12.12 5.60
CA VAL A 211 -5.29 11.17 6.58
C VAL A 211 -4.23 10.13 6.87
N LEU A 212 -3.88 9.98 8.15
CA LEU A 212 -3.16 8.82 8.63
C LEU A 212 -4.20 7.75 8.95
N PHE A 213 -4.09 6.57 8.32
CA PHE A 213 -4.93 5.42 8.58
C PHE A 213 -4.06 4.29 9.12
N ALA A 214 -4.41 3.77 10.29
CA ALA A 214 -3.64 2.77 11.00
C ALA A 214 -4.50 1.55 11.39
N TRP A 215 -3.87 0.39 11.32
CA TRP A 215 -4.47 -0.91 11.65
C TRP A 215 -3.49 -1.77 12.43
N LEU A 216 -4.04 -2.63 13.28
CA LEU A 216 -3.30 -3.75 13.83
C LEU A 216 -3.26 -4.86 12.78
N ARG A 217 -2.10 -5.48 12.61
CA ARG A 217 -1.86 -6.64 11.75
C ARG A 217 -1.41 -7.80 12.64
N TRP A 218 -2.13 -8.91 12.57
CA TRP A 218 -1.82 -10.13 13.30
C TRP A 218 -1.46 -11.26 12.33
N GLN A 219 -0.33 -11.92 12.58
CA GLN A 219 0.23 -13.04 11.81
C GLN A 219 -0.14 -14.40 12.41
#